data_AF-A0A371WSW8-F1
#
_entry.id   AF-A0A371WSW8-F1
#
_cell.length_a   1.000
_cell.length_b   1.000
_cell.length_c   1.000
_cell.angle_alpha   90.00
_cell.angle_beta   90.00
_cell.angle_gamma   90.00
#
_symmetry.space_group_name_H-M   'P 1'
#
loop_
_entity.id
_entity.type
_entity.pdbx_description
1 polymer ?
#
loop_
_entity_poly.entity_id
_entity_poly.type
_entity_poly.pdbx_seq_one_letter_code
_entity_poly.pdbx_strand_id
1 'polypeptide(L)'
;MARAGRKRKNVVTHLNGPPRRGTTQAELNALNLRQQQKVMALALTQPHRRGRTNAGHPWLACALGRLCLAQRCPTHLYVAGETYASLVHRWRAAKGVPRHGPAGEGAVSIDGPPEARVRAWEATICRVERALESAQRGLNARMRKLLLDDCDLPPEQGAGIVQGLEIIARHVEQWGA
;
A
#
# COMPACT_ATOMS: atom_id res chain seq x y z
N MET A 1 21.32 58.45 -31.79
CA MET A 1 20.34 57.72 -30.95
C MET A 1 20.31 56.25 -31.37
N ALA A 2 20.93 55.34 -30.59
CA ALA A 2 21.01 53.93 -30.93
C ALA A 2 19.74 53.17 -30.47
N ARG A 3 19.07 52.48 -31.39
CA ARG A 3 17.86 51.68 -31.11
C ARG A 3 18.23 50.42 -30.30
N ALA A 4 17.47 50.17 -29.23
CA ALA A 4 17.62 48.98 -28.39
C ALA A 4 17.43 47.69 -29.21
N GLY A 5 18.43 46.82 -29.20
CA GLY A 5 18.39 45.52 -29.86
C GLY A 5 17.31 44.61 -29.27
N ARG A 6 16.47 44.04 -30.15
CA ARG A 6 15.40 43.10 -29.78
C ARG A 6 16.02 41.82 -29.20
N LYS A 7 15.71 41.49 -27.93
CA LYS A 7 16.18 40.26 -27.26
C LYS A 7 15.82 39.03 -28.10
N ARG A 8 16.82 38.23 -28.47
CA ARG A 8 16.64 36.97 -29.20
C ARG A 8 15.95 35.96 -28.27
N LYS A 9 14.88 35.31 -28.76
CA LYS A 9 14.21 34.21 -28.05
C LYS A 9 15.11 32.98 -28.13
N ASN A 10 15.53 32.45 -26.97
CA ASN A 10 16.24 31.18 -26.91
C ASN A 10 15.29 30.06 -27.34
N VAL A 11 15.51 29.54 -28.55
CA VAL A 11 14.84 28.36 -29.08
C VAL A 11 15.86 27.23 -28.99
N VAL A 12 15.56 26.21 -28.18
CA VAL A 12 16.37 25.00 -28.08
C VAL A 12 15.85 24.01 -29.11
N THR A 13 16.68 23.67 -30.10
CA THR A 13 16.40 22.65 -31.11
C THR A 13 17.01 21.31 -30.66
N HIS A 14 16.17 20.29 -30.49
CA HIS A 14 16.64 18.90 -30.41
C HIS A 14 16.81 18.32 -31.82
N LEU A 15 17.78 17.42 -31.97
CA LEU A 15 18.29 16.92 -33.27
C LEU A 15 17.25 16.33 -34.24
N ASN A 16 16.03 15.95 -33.82
CA ASN A 16 15.04 15.28 -34.68
C ASN A 16 13.57 15.57 -34.31
N GLY A 17 13.19 16.79 -33.91
CA GLY A 17 11.79 17.09 -33.55
C GLY A 17 11.33 18.50 -33.92
N PRO A 18 10.01 18.72 -34.08
CA PRO A 18 9.47 20.05 -34.33
C PRO A 18 9.81 20.99 -33.17
N PRO A 19 10.15 22.27 -33.44
CA PRO A 19 10.54 23.23 -32.40
C PRO A 19 9.38 23.42 -31.42
N ARG A 20 9.54 22.88 -30.21
CA ARG A 20 8.58 23.09 -29.12
C ARG A 20 8.91 24.43 -28.45
N ARG A 21 7.88 25.18 -28.04
CA ARG A 21 8.06 26.31 -27.12
C ARG A 21 8.78 25.77 -25.88
N GLY A 22 9.89 26.41 -25.51
CA GLY A 22 10.77 25.94 -24.44
C GLY A 22 9.94 25.59 -23.20
N THR A 23 9.97 24.32 -22.82
CA THR A 23 9.45 23.86 -21.54
C THR A 23 10.05 24.75 -20.47
N THR A 24 9.20 25.37 -19.67
CA THR A 24 9.68 26.28 -18.63
C THR A 24 10.58 25.51 -17.66
N GLN A 25 11.56 26.17 -17.04
CA GLN A 25 12.42 25.54 -16.03
C GLN A 25 11.59 24.84 -14.93
N ALA A 26 10.42 25.40 -14.60
CA ALA A 26 9.47 24.81 -13.67
C ALA A 26 8.91 23.45 -14.15
N GLU A 27 8.57 23.32 -15.43
CA GLU A 27 8.08 22.06 -16.01
C GLU A 27 9.17 20.98 -16.05
N LEU A 28 10.41 21.37 -16.37
CA LEU A 28 11.57 20.46 -16.32
C LEU A 28 11.83 19.99 -14.88
N ASN A 29 11.80 20.90 -13.91
CA ASN A 29 11.96 20.55 -12.50
C ASN A 29 10.83 19.62 -12.01
N ALA A 30 9.58 19.86 -12.42
CA ALA A 30 8.44 19.01 -12.08
C ALA A 30 8.55 17.60 -12.69
N LEU A 31 9.04 17.49 -13.92
CA LEU A 31 9.30 16.20 -14.58
C LEU A 31 10.42 15.43 -13.87
N ASN A 32 11.52 16.10 -13.54
CA ASN A 32 12.63 15.50 -12.80
C ASN A 32 12.18 15.02 -11.41
N LEU A 33 11.38 15.82 -10.70
CA LEU A 33 10.83 15.42 -9.41
C LEU A 33 9.93 14.17 -9.53
N ARG A 34 9.07 14.12 -10.56
CA ARG A 34 8.24 12.92 -10.83
C ARG A 34 9.09 11.69 -11.15
N GLN A 35 10.18 11.85 -11.92
CA GLN A 35 11.10 10.75 -12.22
C GLN A 35 11.81 10.27 -10.95
N GLN A 36 12.30 11.19 -10.12
CA GLN A 36 12.93 10.85 -8.83
C GLN A 36 11.95 10.12 -7.89
N GLN A 37 10.71 10.58 -7.80
CA GLN A 37 9.65 9.90 -7.03
C GLN A 37 9.39 8.48 -7.54
N LYS A 38 9.36 8.27 -8.87
CA LYS A 38 9.20 6.93 -9.47
C LYS A 38 10.38 6.02 -9.15
N VAL A 39 11.61 6.53 -9.27
CA VAL A 39 12.83 5.77 -8.95
C VAL A 39 12.86 5.41 -7.47
N MET A 40 12.50 6.35 -6.59
CA MET A 40 12.42 6.10 -5.16
C MET A 40 11.34 5.07 -4.81
N ALA A 41 10.17 5.15 -5.42
CA ALA A 41 9.10 4.16 -5.26
C ALA A 41 9.55 2.75 -5.70
N LEU A 42 10.24 2.64 -6.84
CA LEU A 42 10.84 1.39 -7.32
C LEU A 42 11.95 0.88 -6.40
N ALA A 43 12.79 1.75 -5.86
CA ALA A 43 13.83 1.37 -4.92
C ALA A 43 13.24 0.82 -3.61
N LEU A 44 12.14 1.40 -3.13
CA LEU A 44 11.47 0.95 -1.90
C LEU A 44 10.77 -0.42 -2.06
N THR A 45 10.40 -0.82 -3.28
CA THR A 45 9.84 -2.15 -3.55
C THR A 45 10.91 -3.23 -3.70
N GLN A 46 12.20 -2.87 -3.77
CA GLN A 46 13.28 -3.84 -3.94
C GLN A 46 13.42 -4.76 -2.71
N PRO A 47 13.49 -6.10 -2.90
CA PRO A 47 13.51 -7.08 -1.80
C PRO A 47 14.63 -6.86 -0.77
N HIS A 48 15.80 -6.39 -1.20
CA HIS A 48 16.96 -6.17 -0.34
C HIS A 48 16.92 -4.85 0.43
N ARG A 49 16.00 -3.93 0.09
CA ARG A 49 15.72 -2.70 0.86
C ARG A 49 14.54 -2.88 1.82
N ARG A 50 13.91 -4.06 1.84
CA ARG A 50 12.82 -4.42 2.76
C ARG A 50 13.33 -4.62 4.17
N GLY A 51 13.67 -3.52 4.86
CA GLY A 51 13.55 -3.29 6.31
C GLY A 51 14.10 -4.28 7.35
N ARG A 52 14.52 -5.52 7.01
CA ARG A 52 14.97 -6.53 7.98
C ARG A 52 16.19 -6.07 8.77
N THR A 53 16.92 -5.07 8.28
CA THR A 53 18.15 -4.53 8.90
C THR A 53 18.08 -3.03 9.22
N ASN A 54 17.00 -2.32 8.85
CA ASN A 54 16.89 -0.88 9.12
C ASN A 54 16.03 -0.62 10.36
N ALA A 55 16.69 -0.46 11.52
CA ALA A 55 16.05 -0.19 12.82
C ALA A 55 15.12 1.05 12.82
N GLY A 56 15.30 1.99 11.88
CA GLY A 56 14.51 3.22 11.80
C GLY A 56 13.12 3.09 11.17
N HIS A 57 12.83 2.04 10.39
CA HIS A 57 11.55 1.91 9.67
C HIS A 57 11.07 0.45 9.56
N PRO A 58 10.57 -0.14 10.65
CA PRO A 58 10.05 -1.52 10.65
C PRO A 58 8.91 -1.74 9.65
N TRP A 59 8.16 -0.69 9.30
CA TRP A 59 7.04 -0.75 8.36
C TRP A 59 7.47 -1.03 6.91
N LEU A 60 8.76 -0.90 6.58
CA LEU A 60 9.26 -1.26 5.24
C LEU A 60 9.33 -2.78 5.02
N ALA A 61 9.23 -3.58 6.08
CA ALA A 61 9.34 -5.03 6.01
C ALA A 61 8.13 -5.67 5.29
N CYS A 62 6.92 -5.15 5.48
CA CYS A 62 5.69 -5.67 4.86
C CYS A 62 5.13 -4.74 3.77
N ALA A 63 4.37 -5.31 2.83
CA ALA A 63 3.75 -4.61 1.72
C ALA A 63 2.74 -3.55 2.19
N LEU A 64 1.97 -3.86 3.24
CA LEU A 64 1.05 -2.92 3.88
C LEU A 64 1.80 -1.66 4.36
N GLY A 65 2.89 -1.84 5.11
CA GLY A 65 3.63 -0.71 5.65
C GLY A 65 4.33 0.12 4.57
N ARG A 66 4.85 -0.52 3.50
CA ARG A 66 5.36 0.20 2.32
C ARG A 66 4.29 1.03 1.63
N LEU A 67 3.09 0.47 1.46
CA LEU A 67 1.95 1.20 0.89
C LEU A 67 1.54 2.39 1.77
N CYS A 68 1.41 2.17 3.08
CA CYS A 68 1.05 3.22 4.03
C CYS A 68 2.06 4.38 4.00
N LEU A 69 3.36 4.07 3.90
CA LEU A 69 4.39 5.10 3.74
C LEU A 69 4.29 5.83 2.40
N ALA A 70 4.07 5.10 1.31
CA ALA A 70 3.92 5.69 -0.03
C ALA A 70 2.70 6.62 -0.15
N GLN A 71 1.59 6.25 0.50
CA GLN A 71 0.32 7.01 0.47
C GLN A 71 0.18 7.99 1.65
N ARG A 72 1.17 8.08 2.54
CA ARG A 72 1.13 8.90 3.77
C ARG A 72 -0.11 8.59 4.63
N CYS A 73 -0.46 7.32 4.75
CA CYS A 73 -1.61 6.89 5.55
C CYS A 73 -1.39 7.22 7.03
N PRO A 74 -2.45 7.63 7.75
CA PRO A 74 -2.43 7.69 9.21
C PRO A 74 -2.08 6.33 9.84
N THR A 75 -1.38 6.36 10.97
CA THR A 75 -0.93 5.15 11.69
C THR A 75 -2.08 4.20 12.06
N HIS A 76 -3.26 4.74 12.39
CA HIS A 76 -4.41 3.91 12.76
C HIS A 76 -4.88 2.99 11.61
N LEU A 77 -4.73 3.40 10.34
CA LEU A 77 -5.08 2.56 9.19
C LEU A 77 -4.12 1.38 9.04
N TYR A 78 -2.83 1.61 9.31
CA TYR A 78 -1.83 0.54 9.35
C TYR A 78 -2.18 -0.48 10.44
N VAL A 79 -2.45 -0.01 11.66
CA VAL A 79 -2.84 -0.85 12.80
C VAL A 79 -4.12 -1.64 12.50
N ALA A 80 -5.13 -1.01 11.90
CA ALA A 80 -6.36 -1.67 11.50
C ALA A 80 -6.11 -2.81 10.49
N GLY A 81 -5.26 -2.56 9.49
CA GLY A 81 -4.86 -3.57 8.51
C GLY A 81 -4.14 -4.78 9.14
N GLU A 82 -3.16 -4.53 10.00
CA GLU A 82 -2.44 -5.56 10.76
C GLU A 82 -3.38 -6.37 11.69
N THR A 83 -4.30 -5.67 12.35
CA THR A 83 -5.27 -6.29 13.27
C THR A 83 -6.23 -7.21 12.51
N TYR A 84 -6.70 -6.77 11.34
CA TYR A 84 -7.51 -7.59 10.45
C TYR A 84 -6.73 -8.80 9.91
N ALA A 85 -5.50 -8.60 9.41
CA ALA A 85 -4.67 -9.70 8.94
C ALA A 85 -4.45 -10.75 10.04
N SER A 86 -4.12 -10.30 11.25
CA SER A 86 -3.96 -11.14 12.43
C SER A 86 -5.23 -11.90 12.81
N LEU A 87 -6.42 -11.27 12.68
CA LEU A 87 -7.70 -11.95 12.87
C LEU A 87 -7.90 -13.08 11.85
N VAL A 88 -7.68 -12.80 10.57
CA VAL A 88 -7.84 -13.81 9.51
C VAL A 88 -6.87 -14.97 9.71
N HIS A 89 -5.62 -14.69 10.10
CA HIS A 89 -4.64 -15.74 10.38
C HIS A 89 -5.04 -16.61 11.59
N ARG A 90 -5.53 -16.01 12.68
CA ARG A 90 -6.05 -16.76 13.83
C ARG A 90 -7.26 -17.63 13.46
N TRP A 91 -8.18 -17.09 12.66
CA TRP A 91 -9.33 -17.85 12.17
C TRP A 91 -8.91 -19.02 11.28
N ARG A 92 -7.98 -18.80 10.32
CA ARG A 92 -7.45 -19.88 9.47
C ARG A 92 -6.76 -20.97 10.28
N ALA A 93 -5.92 -20.59 11.25
CA ALA A 93 -5.25 -21.54 12.13
C ALA A 93 -6.27 -22.38 12.93
N ALA A 94 -7.31 -21.75 13.49
CA ALA A 94 -8.36 -22.44 14.22
C ALA A 94 -9.19 -23.40 13.34
N LYS A 95 -9.34 -23.10 12.05
CA LYS A 95 -10.03 -23.96 11.07
C LYS A 95 -9.11 -25.00 10.41
N GLY A 96 -7.82 -25.05 10.78
CA GLY A 96 -6.84 -25.93 10.13
C GLY A 96 -6.55 -25.59 8.67
N VAL A 97 -6.82 -24.35 8.24
CA VAL A 97 -6.60 -23.92 6.85
C VAL A 97 -5.10 -23.62 6.65
N PRO A 98 -4.42 -24.28 5.70
CA PRO A 98 -3.01 -24.04 5.43
C PRO A 98 -2.73 -22.57 5.07
N ARG A 99 -1.61 -22.04 5.58
CA ARG A 99 -1.13 -20.70 5.22
C ARG A 99 -0.28 -20.82 3.95
N HIS A 100 -0.57 -20.04 2.92
CA HIS A 100 0.34 -19.90 1.78
C HIS A 100 1.37 -18.82 2.12
N GLY A 101 2.63 -19.21 2.30
CA GLY A 101 3.73 -18.30 2.70
C GLY A 101 4.78 -19.00 3.56
N PRO A 102 5.96 -18.37 3.80
CA PRO A 102 7.00 -18.95 4.64
C PRO A 102 6.44 -19.21 6.04
N ALA A 103 6.44 -20.48 6.44
CA ALA A 103 5.91 -20.94 7.71
C ALA A 103 6.63 -20.24 8.86
N GLY A 104 5.90 -19.39 9.59
CA GLY A 104 6.30 -19.08 10.95
C GLY A 104 5.94 -20.28 11.82
N GLU A 105 6.94 -20.95 12.36
CA GLU A 105 6.78 -21.99 13.37
C GLU A 105 6.00 -21.41 14.56
N GLY A 106 4.73 -21.80 14.67
CA GLY A 106 3.86 -21.43 15.77
C GLY A 106 3.20 -22.69 16.28
N ALA A 107 3.52 -23.04 17.53
CA ALA A 107 3.01 -24.22 18.21
C ALA A 107 1.48 -24.35 18.06
N VAL A 108 1.04 -25.50 17.56
CA VAL A 108 -0.37 -25.87 17.50
C VAL A 108 -0.81 -26.09 18.95
N SER A 109 -1.60 -25.15 19.49
CA SER A 109 -2.30 -25.36 20.75
C SER A 109 -3.21 -26.57 20.60
N ILE A 110 -3.05 -27.57 21.47
CA ILE A 110 -3.82 -28.83 21.45
C ILE A 110 -5.32 -28.54 21.64
N ASP A 111 -5.65 -27.50 22.41
CA ASP A 111 -7.00 -26.98 22.57
C ASP A 111 -7.11 -25.67 21.80
N GLY A 112 -7.76 -25.70 20.65
CA GLY A 112 -8.06 -24.50 19.86
C GLY A 112 -8.97 -23.51 20.61
N PRO A 113 -9.16 -22.29 20.08
CA PRO A 113 -10.10 -21.34 20.66
C PRO A 113 -11.54 -21.91 20.67
N PRO A 114 -12.40 -21.49 21.64
CA PRO A 114 -13.78 -21.94 21.70
C PRO A 114 -14.54 -21.70 20.39
N GLU A 115 -15.42 -22.61 19.99
CA GLU A 115 -16.12 -22.54 18.70
C GLU A 115 -16.91 -21.22 18.56
N ALA A 116 -17.55 -20.75 19.63
CA ALA A 116 -18.27 -19.47 19.64
C ALA A 116 -17.37 -18.29 19.25
N ARG A 117 -16.09 -18.30 19.70
CA ARG A 117 -15.11 -17.27 19.34
C ARG A 117 -14.70 -17.38 17.87
N VAL A 118 -14.53 -18.60 17.35
CA VAL A 118 -14.21 -18.82 15.93
C VAL A 118 -15.36 -18.35 15.03
N ARG A 119 -16.62 -18.63 15.41
CA ARG A 119 -17.80 -18.14 14.69
C ARG A 119 -17.91 -16.61 14.73
N ALA A 120 -17.57 -15.99 15.85
CA ALA A 120 -17.53 -14.53 15.96
C ALA A 120 -16.46 -13.92 15.05
N TRP A 121 -15.27 -14.52 14.96
CA TRP A 121 -14.23 -14.10 14.01
C TRP A 121 -14.72 -14.22 12.57
N GLU A 122 -15.34 -15.35 12.22
CA GLU A 122 -15.88 -15.62 10.89
C GLU A 122 -16.95 -14.59 10.49
N ALA A 123 -17.92 -14.31 11.36
CA ALA A 123 -18.96 -13.32 11.12
C ALA A 123 -18.38 -11.92 10.86
N THR A 124 -17.34 -11.56 11.61
CA THR A 124 -16.62 -10.29 11.46
C THR A 124 -15.87 -10.21 10.14
N ILE A 125 -15.12 -11.26 9.78
CA ILE A 125 -14.41 -11.34 8.50
C ILE A 125 -15.41 -11.20 7.36
N CYS A 126 -16.52 -11.96 7.38
CA CYS A 126 -17.56 -11.87 6.35
C CYS A 126 -18.18 -10.47 6.27
N ARG A 127 -18.37 -9.77 7.39
CA ARG A 127 -18.90 -8.40 7.40
C ARG A 127 -17.94 -7.43 6.69
N VAL A 128 -16.67 -7.48 7.03
CA VAL A 128 -15.63 -6.65 6.39
C VAL A 128 -15.51 -6.97 4.90
N GLU A 129 -15.46 -8.25 4.53
CA GLU A 129 -15.34 -8.67 3.12
C GLU A 129 -16.52 -8.21 2.27
N ARG A 130 -17.75 -8.32 2.80
CA ARG A 130 -18.94 -7.78 2.14
C ARG A 130 -18.88 -6.25 2.00
N ALA A 131 -18.45 -5.55 3.05
CA ALA A 131 -18.31 -4.09 3.01
C ALA A 131 -17.29 -3.65 1.94
N LEU A 132 -16.14 -4.33 1.87
CA LEU A 132 -15.11 -4.07 0.85
C LEU A 132 -15.64 -4.32 -0.57
N GLU A 133 -16.33 -5.43 -0.80
CA GLU A 133 -16.87 -5.76 -2.13
C GLU A 133 -17.99 -4.79 -2.54
N SER A 134 -18.82 -4.34 -1.58
CA SER A 134 -19.87 -3.37 -1.83
C SER A 134 -19.34 -1.96 -2.17
N ALA A 135 -18.18 -1.59 -1.62
CA ALA A 135 -17.55 -0.30 -1.89
C ALA A 135 -16.92 -0.26 -3.28
N GLN A 136 -16.23 -1.32 -3.69
CA GLN A 136 -15.62 -1.41 -5.01
C GLN A 136 -15.38 -2.88 -5.40
N ARG A 137 -15.82 -3.24 -6.61
CA ARG A 137 -15.62 -4.58 -7.16
C ARG A 137 -14.14 -4.98 -7.15
N GLY A 138 -13.83 -6.14 -6.58
CA GLY A 138 -12.47 -6.66 -6.49
C GLY A 138 -11.56 -5.93 -5.49
N LEU A 139 -12.08 -5.00 -4.69
CA LEU A 139 -11.32 -4.41 -3.59
C LEU A 139 -10.94 -5.46 -2.56
N ASN A 140 -11.87 -6.34 -2.17
CA ASN A 140 -11.58 -7.43 -1.23
C ASN A 140 -10.39 -8.30 -1.70
N ALA A 141 -10.41 -8.72 -2.97
CA ALA A 141 -9.33 -9.52 -3.54
C ALA A 141 -7.96 -8.82 -3.46
N ARG A 142 -7.91 -7.52 -3.73
CA ARG A 142 -6.68 -6.72 -3.61
C ARG A 142 -6.24 -6.54 -2.16
N MET A 143 -7.17 -6.27 -1.25
CA MET A 143 -6.89 -6.19 0.19
C MET A 143 -6.31 -7.50 0.71
N ARG A 144 -6.83 -8.67 0.28
CA ARG A 144 -6.28 -9.97 0.67
C ARG A 144 -4.86 -10.20 0.15
N LYS A 145 -4.59 -9.85 -1.12
CA LYS A 145 -3.22 -9.92 -1.68
C LYS A 145 -2.23 -9.07 -0.88
N LEU A 146 -2.64 -7.85 -0.51
CA LEU A 146 -1.79 -6.94 0.25
C LEU A 146 -1.59 -7.41 1.70
N LEU A 147 -2.68 -7.71 2.40
CA LEU A 147 -2.69 -7.94 3.86
C LEU A 147 -2.31 -9.37 4.25
N LEU A 148 -2.63 -10.36 3.43
CA LEU A 148 -2.47 -11.78 3.76
C LEU A 148 -1.32 -12.44 3.00
N ASP A 149 -1.13 -12.04 1.73
CA ASP A 149 -0.13 -12.63 0.84
C ASP A 149 1.13 -11.76 0.71
N ASP A 150 1.20 -10.65 1.47
CA ASP A 150 2.31 -9.68 1.48
C ASP A 150 2.75 -9.20 0.08
N CYS A 151 1.79 -9.12 -0.85
CA CYS A 151 2.05 -8.73 -2.22
C CYS A 151 1.98 -7.20 -2.37
N ASP A 152 3.07 -6.62 -2.86
CA ASP A 152 3.09 -5.21 -3.25
C ASP A 152 2.06 -4.96 -4.35
N LEU A 153 1.20 -3.97 -4.13
CA LEU A 153 0.26 -3.50 -5.13
C LEU A 153 0.86 -2.30 -5.87
N PRO A 154 0.52 -2.12 -7.16
CA PRO A 154 1.04 -1.01 -7.90
C PRO A 154 0.41 0.31 -7.41
N PRO A 155 1.17 1.42 -7.45
CA PRO A 155 0.82 2.67 -6.76
C PRO A 155 -0.50 3.30 -7.26
N GLU A 156 -0.87 3.08 -8.53
CA GLU A 156 -2.14 3.54 -9.10
C GLU A 156 -3.37 2.95 -8.42
N GLN A 157 -3.24 1.83 -7.69
CA GLN A 157 -4.32 1.23 -6.93
C GLN A 157 -4.44 1.80 -5.51
N GLY A 158 -3.51 2.69 -5.11
CA GLY A 158 -3.39 3.17 -3.73
C GLY A 158 -4.66 3.80 -3.15
N ALA A 159 -5.36 4.64 -3.92
CA ALA A 159 -6.57 5.32 -3.43
C ALA A 159 -7.69 4.35 -3.01
N GLY A 160 -7.94 3.31 -3.82
CA GLY A 160 -8.93 2.29 -3.49
C GLY A 160 -8.53 1.47 -2.27
N ILE A 161 -7.23 1.24 -2.08
CA ILE A 161 -6.73 0.52 -0.91
C ILE A 161 -6.84 1.34 0.37
N VAL A 162 -6.59 2.66 0.33
CA VAL A 162 -6.78 3.54 1.49
C VAL A 162 -8.25 3.49 1.94
N GLN A 163 -9.19 3.61 1.00
CA GLN A 163 -10.62 3.44 1.28
C GLN A 163 -10.92 2.05 1.89
N GLY A 164 -10.27 1.00 1.38
CA GLY A 164 -10.35 -0.34 1.96
C GLY A 164 -9.88 -0.41 3.42
N LEU A 165 -8.76 0.24 3.75
CA LEU A 165 -8.25 0.32 5.11
C LEU A 165 -9.19 1.10 6.04
N GLU A 166 -9.82 2.17 5.56
CA GLU A 166 -10.84 2.92 6.32
C GLU A 166 -12.09 2.08 6.60
N ILE A 167 -12.52 1.26 5.63
CA ILE A 167 -13.60 0.29 5.84
C ILE A 167 -13.21 -0.71 6.93
N ILE A 168 -11.98 -1.24 6.89
CA ILE A 168 -11.48 -2.15 7.92
C ILE A 168 -11.43 -1.45 9.28
N ALA A 169 -10.87 -0.25 9.37
CA ALA A 169 -10.74 0.50 10.62
C ALA A 169 -12.08 0.69 11.32
N ARG A 170 -13.13 1.12 10.60
CA ARG A 170 -14.49 1.27 11.13
C ARG A 170 -15.07 -0.01 11.73
N HIS A 171 -14.67 -1.17 11.23
CA HIS A 171 -15.12 -2.46 11.72
C HIS A 171 -14.22 -3.01 12.84
N VAL A 172 -12.92 -2.67 12.84
CA VAL A 172 -11.95 -3.08 13.87
C VAL A 172 -12.14 -2.32 15.17
N GLU A 173 -12.51 -1.04 15.13
CA GLU A 173 -12.81 -0.25 16.34
C GLU A 173 -13.94 -0.87 17.20
N GLN A 174 -14.82 -1.66 16.56
CA GLN A 174 -15.88 -2.41 17.25
C GLN A 174 -15.37 -3.67 17.98
N TRP A 175 -14.07 -4.00 17.89
CA TRP A 175 -13.46 -5.18 18.53
C TRP A 175 -12.79 -4.88 19.86
N GLY A 176 -12.61 -3.59 20.19
CA GLY A 176 -11.85 -3.13 21.36
C GLY A 176 -12.70 -2.76 22.59
N ALA A 177 -13.99 -3.12 22.62
CA ALA A 177 -14.90 -2.92 23.75
C ALA A 177 -15.33 -4.27 24.35
#